data_AF-A0A932M6D1-F1
#
_entry.id   AF-A0A932M6D1-F1
#
_cell.length_a   1.000
_cell.length_b   1.000
_cell.length_c   1.000
_cell.angle_alpha   90.00
_cell.angle_beta   90.00
_cell.angle_gamma   90.00
#
_symmetry.space_group_name_H-M   'P 1'
#
loop_
_entity.id
_entity.type
_entity.pdbx_description
1 polymer ?
#
loop_
_entity_poly.entity_id
_entity_poly.type
_entity_poly.pdbx_seq_one_letter_code
_entity_poly.pdbx_strand_id
1 'polypeptide(L)' 'MEQYPAIAFIVKHGRLLTWAIALLPPLVIGLLLHAAGFHWLWSALALAALPLTYLVARSYVELVAIIADMLLPK' A
#
# COMPACT_ATOMS: atom_id res chain seq x y z
N MET A 1 -2.52 22.63 -7.91
CA MET A 1 -1.86 21.31 -7.77
C MET A 1 -0.70 21.04 -8.75
N GLU A 2 -0.38 21.94 -9.69
CA GLU A 2 0.68 21.73 -10.69
C GLU A 2 2.10 21.60 -10.09
N GLN A 3 2.33 22.18 -8.91
CA GLN A 3 3.60 22.07 -8.17
C GLN A 3 3.74 20.74 -7.38
N TYR A 4 2.66 19.99 -7.15
CA TYR A 4 2.67 18.77 -6.34
C TYR A 4 1.92 17.60 -7.01
N PRO A 5 2.39 17.13 -8.17
CA PRO A 5 1.69 16.12 -8.98
C PRO A 5 1.54 14.77 -8.25
N ALA A 6 2.52 14.39 -7.42
CA ALA A 6 2.47 13.17 -6.63
C ALA A 6 1.34 13.20 -5.59
N ILE A 7 1.15 14.34 -4.91
CA ILE A 7 0.09 14.50 -3.91
C ILE A 7 -1.28 14.49 -4.60
N ALA A 8 -1.40 15.19 -5.73
CA ALA A 8 -2.62 15.18 -6.56
C ALA A 8 -3.01 13.76 -6.97
N PHE A 9 -2.02 12.94 -7.33
CA PHE A 9 -2.23 11.54 -7.70
C PHE A 9 -2.69 10.69 -6.51
N ILE A 10 -2.07 10.85 -5.34
CA ILE A 10 -2.46 10.14 -4.10
C ILE A 10 -3.86 10.55 -3.65
N VAL A 11 -4.22 11.83 -3.69
CA VAL A 11 -5.57 12.29 -3.33
C VAL A 11 -6.61 11.71 -4.30
N LYS A 12 -6.31 11.69 -5.60
CA LYS A 12 -7.25 11.18 -6.62
C LYS A 12 -7.39 9.66 -6.62
N HIS A 13 -6.31 8.91 -6.35
CA HIS A 13 -6.28 7.44 -6.48
C HIS A 13 -5.99 6.71 -5.17
N GLY A 14 -5.98 7.39 -4.03
CA GLY A 14 -5.47 6.88 -2.75
C GLY A 14 -6.11 5.56 -2.33
N ARG A 15 -7.41 5.37 -2.57
CA ARG A 15 -8.11 4.10 -2.31
C ARG A 15 -7.54 2.95 -3.14
N LEU A 16 -7.32 3.18 -4.44
CA LEU A 16 -6.80 2.18 -5.38
C LEU A 16 -5.33 1.89 -5.09
N LEU A 17 -4.56 2.93 -4.77
CA LEU A 17 -3.15 2.83 -4.36
C LEU A 17 -2.99 2.05 -3.06
N THR A 18 -3.87 2.28 -2.08
CA THR A 18 -3.88 1.54 -0.81
C THR A 18 -4.03 0.05 -1.06
N TRP A 19 -5.01 -0.35 -1.87
CA TRP A 19 -5.21 -1.75 -2.21
C TRP A 19 -4.02 -2.33 -2.98
N ALA A 20 -3.49 -1.61 -3.96
CA ALA A 20 -2.32 -2.05 -4.71
C ALA A 20 -1.13 -2.27 -3.78
N ILE A 21 -0.74 -1.28 -2.98
CA ILE A 21 0.41 -1.35 -2.06
C ILE A 21 0.19 -2.40 -0.97
N ALA A 22 -1.05 -2.60 -0.52
CA ALA A 22 -1.35 -3.59 0.50
C ALA A 22 -1.23 -5.03 -0.01
N LEU A 23 -1.73 -5.31 -1.22
CA LEU A 23 -1.83 -6.66 -1.79
C LEU A 23 -0.57 -7.11 -2.51
N LEU A 24 0.05 -6.23 -3.30
CA LEU A 24 1.15 -6.62 -4.20
C LEU A 24 2.35 -7.22 -3.44
N PRO A 25 2.89 -6.57 -2.39
CA PRO A 25 4.08 -7.08 -1.72
C PRO A 25 3.85 -8.45 -1.06
N PRO A 26 2.80 -8.65 -0.23
CA PRO A 26 2.53 -9.96 0.37
C PRO A 26 2.28 -11.06 -0.67
N LEU A 27 1.55 -10.76 -1.76
CA LEU A 27 1.31 -11.72 -2.83
C LEU A 27 2.60 -12.09 -3.56
N VAL A 28 3.40 -11.10 -3.97
CA VAL A 28 4.65 -11.34 -4.68
C VAL A 28 5.64 -12.10 -3.80
N ILE A 29 5.78 -11.72 -2.53
CA ILE A 29 6.65 -12.42 -1.58
C ILE A 29 6.15 -13.86 -1.37
N GLY A 30 4.85 -14.06 -1.16
CA GLY A 30 4.28 -15.40 -0.98
C GLY A 30 4.49 -16.31 -2.19
N LEU A 31 4.33 -15.77 -3.40
CA LEU A 31 4.57 -16.48 -4.66
C LEU A 31 6.06 -16.79 -4.88
N LEU A 32 6.96 -15.85 -4.59
CA LEU A 32 8.40 -16.07 -4.70
C LEU A 32 8.88 -17.14 -3.72
N LEU A 33 8.41 -17.11 -2.48
CA LEU A 33 8.73 -18.12 -1.47
C LEU A 33 8.24 -19.51 -1.90
N HIS A 34 7.05 -19.58 -2.48
CA HIS A 34 6.51 -20.84 -3.00
C HIS A 34 7.31 -21.36 -4.20
N ALA A 35 7.62 -20.49 -5.17
CA ALA A 35 8.38 -20.82 -6.37
C ALA A 35 9.83 -21.22 -6.05
N ALA A 36 10.42 -20.66 -4.99
CA ALA A 36 11.75 -21.01 -4.52
C ALA A 36 11.78 -22.33 -3.70
N GLY A 37 10.64 -23.02 -3.56
CA GLY A 37 10.55 -24.32 -2.89
C GLY A 37 10.61 -24.26 -1.37
N PHE A 38 10.38 -23.08 -0.76
CA PHE A 38 10.28 -22.98 0.69
C PHE A 38 9.02 -23.69 1.19
N HIS A 39 9.06 -24.10 2.46
CA HIS A 39 7.92 -24.70 3.14
C HIS A 39 6.69 -23.76 3.06
N TRP A 40 5.51 -24.31 2.77
CA TRP A 40 4.26 -23.56 2.52
C TRP A 40 3.88 -22.59 3.65
N LEU A 41 4.31 -22.88 4.89
CA LEU A 41 4.14 -22.01 6.06
C LEU A 41 4.69 -20.60 5.82
N TRP A 42 5.79 -20.45 5.07
CA TRP A 42 6.37 -19.13 4.79
C TRP A 42 5.49 -18.30 3.86
N SER A 43 4.89 -18.92 2.84
CA SER A 43 3.90 -18.27 1.99
C SER A 43 2.62 -17.92 2.77
N ALA A 44 2.18 -18.81 3.67
CA ALA A 44 1.03 -18.55 4.54
C ALA A 44 1.28 -17.36 5.49
N LEU A 45 2.47 -17.27 6.09
CA LEU A 45 2.87 -16.14 6.92
C LEU A 45 2.96 -14.83 6.13
N ALA A 46 3.51 -14.88 4.91
CA ALA A 46 3.56 -13.71 4.04
C ALA A 46 2.16 -13.19 3.73
N LEU A 47 1.21 -14.08 3.41
CA LEU A 47 -0.18 -13.70 3.17
C LEU A 47 -0.88 -13.23 4.45
N ALA A 48 -0.56 -13.80 5.61
CA ALA A 48 -1.09 -13.35 6.89
C ALA A 48 -0.70 -11.91 7.26
N ALA A 49 0.34 -11.35 6.63
CA ALA A 49 0.73 -9.96 6.80
C ALA A 49 -0.16 -8.95 6.03
N LEU A 50 -1.04 -9.41 5.11
CA LEU A 50 -1.96 -8.57 4.32
C LEU A 50 -2.75 -7.52 5.14
N PRO A 51 -3.43 -7.87 6.25
CA PRO A 51 -4.19 -6.87 7.02
C PRO A 51 -3.29 -5.81 7.64
N LEU A 52 -2.06 -6.16 8.03
CA LEU A 52 -1.08 -5.22 8.57
C LEU A 52 -0.57 -4.26 7.49
N THR A 53 -0.18 -4.79 6.32
CA THR A 53 0.26 -3.94 5.20
C THR A 53 -0.86 -3.03 4.70
N TYR A 54 -2.10 -3.51 4.70
CA TYR A 54 -3.28 -2.70 4.38
C TYR A 54 -3.46 -1.56 5.37
N LEU A 55 -3.40 -1.85 6.67
CA LEU A 55 -3.57 -0.84 7.71
C LEU A 55 -2.48 0.25 7.61
N VAL A 56 -1.23 -0.14 7.41
CA VAL A 56 -0.12 0.80 7.22
C VAL A 56 -0.31 1.65 5.97
N ALA A 57 -0.60 1.02 4.83
CA ALA A 57 -0.81 1.73 3.57
C ALA A 57 -1.99 2.73 3.65
N ARG A 58 -3.09 2.29 4.26
CA ARG A 58 -4.28 3.13 4.45
C ARG A 58 -3.98 4.32 5.36
N SER A 59 -3.32 4.06 6.50
CA SER A 59 -2.95 5.12 7.44
C SER A 59 -2.06 6.16 6.76
N TYR A 60 -1.10 5.73 5.93
CA TYR A 60 -0.21 6.64 5.21
C TYR A 60 -0.96 7.50 4.19
N VAL A 61 -1.85 6.90 3.38
CA VAL A 61 -2.65 7.63 2.39
C VAL A 61 -3.57 8.64 3.06
N GLU A 62 -4.24 8.27 4.16
CA GLU A 62 -5.10 9.17 4.92
C GLU A 62 -4.29 10.33 5.51
N LEU A 63 -3.10 10.06 6.06
CA LEU A 63 -2.21 11.09 6.58
C LEU A 63 -1.78 12.07 5.48
N VAL A 64 -1.37 11.57 4.30
CA VAL A 64 -1.03 12.42 3.15
C VAL A 64 -2.23 13.25 2.69
N ALA A 65 -3.44 12.68 2.67
CA ALA A 65 -4.64 13.41 2.31
C ALA A 65 -4.98 14.53 3.30
N ILE A 66 -4.84 14.27 4.62
CA ILE A 66 -5.04 15.29 5.66
C ILE A 66 -4.02 16.42 5.52
N ILE A 67 -2.74 16.09 5.33
CA ILE A 67 -1.69 17.08 5.11
C ILE A 67 -1.98 17.91 3.86
N ALA A 68 -2.42 17.26 2.78
CA ALA A 68 -2.76 17.94 1.54
C ALA A 68 -3.92 18.93 1.75
N ASP A 69 -4.96 18.55 2.49
CA ASP A 69 -6.11 19.42 2.77
C ASP A 69 -5.76 20.58 3.71
N MET A 70 -4.84 20.36 4.67
CA MET A 70 -4.43 21.41 5.63
C MET A 70 -3.38 22.38 5.08
N LEU A 71 -2.45 21.93 4.24
CA LEU A 71 -1.28 22.72 3.83
C LEU A 71 -1.33 23.20 2.38
N LEU A 72 -2.08 22.55 1.49
CA LEU A 72 -2.12 22.97 0.09
C LEU A 72 -3.27 23.94 -0.16
N PRO A 73 -3.00 25.12 -0.76
CA PRO A 73 -4.06 26.02 -1.19
C PRO A 73 -4.91 25.34 -2.28
N LYS A 74 -6.24 25.48 -2.15
CA LYS A 74 -7.25 24.84 -3.01
C LYS A 74 -7.21 25.38 -4.43
#